data_AF-A0A6B8M1R8-F1
#
_entry.id   AF-A0A6B8M1R8-F1
#
_cell.length_a   1.000
_cell.length_b   1.000
_cell.length_c   1.000
_cell.angle_alpha   90.00
_cell.angle_beta   90.00
_cell.angle_gamma   90.00
#
_symmetry.space_group_name_H-M   'P 1'
#
loop_
_entity.id
_entity.type
_entity.pdbx_description
1 polymer ?
#
loop_
_entity_poly.entity_id
_entity_poly.type
_entity_poly.pdbx_seq_one_letter_code
_entity_poly.pdbx_strand_id
1 'polypeptide(L)'
;MKGVVFATAIAVLSFASANAKTVWSVERVPMIEARPSEPESDADLRAICFDGHVAVRIGGAIGVGKGNGEPVSVKIEGDGKSAKVQGVSKTTPDVEMTGGTELVTDLPLDSPAAEILFSGKVVKIVTPDQKTHTLFDADSSGAAKKFLKQCKG
;
A
#
# COMPACT_ATOMS: atom_id res chain seq x y z
N MET A 1 -61.43 -57.83 10.49
CA MET A 1 -60.46 -56.79 10.90
C MET A 1 -59.13 -57.44 11.27
N LYS A 2 -58.10 -57.32 10.42
CA LYS A 2 -56.70 -57.56 10.79
C LYS A 2 -55.86 -56.58 9.96
N GLY A 3 -55.28 -55.59 10.63
CA GLY A 3 -54.49 -54.53 10.01
C GLY A 3 -53.07 -55.00 9.70
N VAL A 4 -52.50 -54.45 8.63
CA VAL A 4 -51.09 -54.61 8.26
C VAL A 4 -50.40 -53.27 8.54
N VAL A 5 -49.38 -53.31 9.40
CA VAL A 5 -48.56 -52.15 9.79
C VAL A 5 -47.45 -51.99 8.75
N PHE A 6 -47.34 -50.81 8.14
CA PHE A 6 -46.23 -50.42 7.27
C PHE A 6 -45.03 -50.01 8.14
N ALA A 7 -43.90 -50.70 7.99
CA ALA A 7 -42.63 -50.33 8.60
C ALA A 7 -41.84 -49.43 7.62
N THR A 8 -41.72 -48.15 7.95
CA THR A 8 -40.92 -47.18 7.18
C THR A 8 -39.45 -47.32 7.59
N ALA A 9 -38.59 -47.80 6.68
CA ALA A 9 -37.16 -47.85 6.89
C ALA A 9 -36.56 -46.44 6.79
N ILE A 10 -36.02 -45.92 7.90
CA ILE A 10 -35.30 -44.65 7.94
C ILE A 10 -33.86 -44.92 7.49
N ALA A 11 -33.49 -44.47 6.29
CA ALA A 11 -32.12 -44.48 5.82
C ALA A 11 -31.31 -43.38 6.54
N VAL A 12 -30.37 -43.78 7.38
CA VAL A 12 -29.46 -42.86 8.08
C VAL A 12 -28.39 -42.41 7.08
N LEU A 13 -28.54 -41.20 6.54
CA LEU A 13 -27.50 -40.54 5.74
C LEU A 13 -26.37 -40.10 6.69
N SER A 14 -25.23 -40.78 6.62
CA SER A 14 -24.02 -40.35 7.31
C SER A 14 -23.45 -39.10 6.64
N PHE A 15 -23.65 -37.94 7.23
CA PHE A 15 -22.98 -36.70 6.83
C PHE A 15 -21.49 -36.83 7.16
N ALA A 16 -20.67 -37.19 6.17
CA ALA A 16 -19.22 -37.09 6.31
C ALA A 16 -18.87 -35.59 6.43
N SER A 17 -18.49 -35.16 7.62
CA SER A 17 -17.94 -33.81 7.83
C SER A 17 -16.64 -33.69 7.04
N ALA A 18 -16.67 -32.94 5.93
CA ALA A 18 -15.47 -32.55 5.23
C ALA A 18 -14.66 -31.63 6.16
N ASN A 19 -13.61 -32.17 6.77
CA ASN A 19 -12.69 -31.39 7.59
C ASN A 19 -11.82 -30.55 6.66
N ALA A 20 -12.17 -29.28 6.49
CA ALA A 20 -11.33 -28.34 5.76
C ALA A 20 -9.99 -28.18 6.49
N LYS A 21 -8.90 -28.60 5.86
CA LYS A 21 -7.55 -28.46 6.40
C LYS A 21 -7.10 -27.02 6.20
N THR A 22 -6.77 -26.31 7.27
CA THR A 22 -6.15 -24.98 7.20
C THR A 22 -4.78 -25.10 6.53
N VAL A 23 -4.61 -24.38 5.42
CA VAL A 23 -3.33 -24.27 4.71
C VAL A 23 -2.83 -22.84 4.91
N TRP A 24 -1.63 -22.71 5.47
CA TRP A 24 -0.96 -21.42 5.64
C TRP A 24 0.00 -21.22 4.47
N SER A 25 -0.05 -20.07 3.81
CA SER A 25 0.94 -19.64 2.83
C SER A 25 1.54 -18.30 3.25
N VAL A 26 2.80 -18.08 2.86
CA VAL A 26 3.51 -16.81 3.03
C VAL A 26 3.92 -16.34 1.64
N GLU A 27 3.40 -15.20 1.22
CA GLU A 27 3.71 -14.62 -0.08
C GLU A 27 4.61 -13.40 0.07
N ARG A 28 5.58 -13.24 -0.85
CA ARG A 28 6.36 -12.02 -0.95
C ARG A 28 5.55 -10.98 -1.72
N VAL A 29 5.15 -9.92 -1.05
CA VAL A 29 4.47 -8.78 -1.68
C VAL A 29 5.49 -7.84 -2.34
N PRO A 30 5.20 -7.32 -3.55
CA PRO A 30 6.06 -6.32 -4.18
C PRO A 30 6.18 -5.05 -3.33
N MET A 31 7.40 -4.55 -3.21
CA MET A 31 7.76 -3.38 -2.40
C MET A 31 8.72 -2.49 -3.18
N ILE A 32 8.57 -1.17 -3.03
CA ILE A 32 9.52 -0.16 -3.51
C ILE A 32 9.77 0.87 -2.42
N GLU A 33 11.03 1.31 -2.32
CA GLU A 33 11.46 2.39 -1.45
C GLU A 33 12.32 3.37 -2.25
N ALA A 34 12.10 4.67 -2.07
CA ALA A 34 12.98 5.73 -2.52
C ALA A 34 13.49 6.48 -1.29
N ARG A 35 14.82 6.56 -1.14
CA ARG A 35 15.52 7.13 0.01
C ARG A 35 16.66 8.01 -0.48
N PRO A 36 16.96 9.13 0.21
CA PRO A 36 18.20 9.86 0.02
C PRO A 36 19.45 8.97 0.18
N SER A 37 20.56 9.35 -0.44
CA SER A 37 21.81 8.57 -0.37
C SER A 37 22.59 8.79 0.94
N GLU A 38 22.22 9.83 1.68
CA GLU A 38 22.81 10.23 2.93
C GLU A 38 22.59 9.16 4.01
N PRO A 39 23.60 8.90 4.86
CA PRO A 39 23.44 8.02 6.01
C PRO A 39 22.29 8.47 6.91
N GLU A 40 21.60 7.51 7.52
CA GLU A 40 20.54 7.77 8.52
C GLU A 40 19.42 8.68 7.98
N SER A 41 19.02 8.49 6.72
CA SER A 41 17.93 9.21 6.08
C SER A 41 16.64 8.40 6.09
N ASP A 42 15.50 9.05 6.28
CA ASP A 42 14.20 8.42 6.06
C ASP A 42 13.93 8.21 4.57
N ALA A 43 13.06 7.26 4.25
CA ALA A 43 12.54 7.14 2.91
C ALA A 43 11.58 8.29 2.56
N ASP A 44 11.74 8.87 1.38
CA ASP A 44 10.80 9.82 0.80
C ASP A 44 9.55 9.12 0.24
N LEU A 45 9.70 7.87 -0.20
CA LEU A 45 8.57 7.04 -0.63
C LEU A 45 8.78 5.61 -0.16
N ARG A 46 7.74 5.01 0.42
CA ARG A 46 7.60 3.56 0.52
C ARG A 46 6.26 3.16 -0.07
N ALA A 47 6.24 2.09 -0.85
CA ALA A 47 4.99 1.51 -1.31
C ALA A 47 5.04 -0.01 -1.28
N ILE A 48 3.94 -0.61 -0.83
CA ILE A 48 3.72 -2.05 -0.84
C ILE A 48 2.46 -2.32 -1.64
N CYS A 49 2.53 -3.29 -2.53
CA CYS A 49 1.44 -3.62 -3.42
C CYS A 49 0.56 -4.74 -2.88
N PHE A 50 -0.75 -4.53 -2.92
CA PHE A 50 -1.78 -5.48 -2.52
C PHE A 50 -2.89 -5.47 -3.56
N ASP A 51 -3.06 -6.56 -4.30
CA ASP A 51 -4.17 -6.82 -5.24
C ASP A 51 -4.96 -5.58 -5.75
N GLY A 52 -4.38 -4.85 -6.70
CA GLY A 52 -5.02 -3.65 -7.31
C GLY A 52 -4.87 -2.35 -6.52
N HIS A 53 -4.26 -2.40 -5.33
CA HIS A 53 -4.00 -1.28 -4.44
C HIS A 53 -2.52 -1.20 -4.05
N VAL A 54 -2.13 -0.02 -3.58
CA VAL A 54 -0.80 0.25 -3.04
C VAL A 54 -0.92 1.02 -1.74
N ALA A 55 -0.41 0.42 -0.67
CA ALA A 55 -0.21 1.12 0.59
C ALA A 55 1.03 1.98 0.44
N VAL A 56 0.86 3.28 0.59
CA VAL A 56 1.86 4.29 0.25
C VAL A 56 2.19 5.13 1.49
N ARG A 57 3.48 5.40 1.66
CA ARG A 57 4.04 6.30 2.66
C ARG A 57 4.88 7.35 1.96
N ILE A 58 4.63 8.64 2.23
CA ILE A 58 5.24 9.75 1.49
C ILE A 58 5.85 10.77 2.45
N GLY A 59 7.07 11.18 2.13
CA GLY A 59 7.73 12.37 2.66
C GLY A 59 8.39 12.17 4.02
N GLY A 60 8.85 10.97 4.34
CA GLY A 60 9.53 10.69 5.61
C GLY A 60 10.77 11.59 5.81
N ALA A 61 11.59 11.77 4.76
CA ALA A 61 12.81 12.58 4.85
C ALA A 61 12.53 14.09 4.98
N ILE A 62 11.40 14.57 4.46
CA ILE A 62 11.02 16.00 4.49
C ILE A 62 10.10 16.35 5.66
N GLY A 63 9.47 15.36 6.29
CA GLY A 63 8.48 15.54 7.35
C GLY A 63 7.11 15.97 6.82
N VAL A 64 6.10 15.12 6.98
CA VAL A 64 4.70 15.44 6.63
C VAL A 64 3.79 15.28 7.83
N GLY A 65 3.41 16.42 8.42
CA GLY A 65 2.53 16.49 9.59
C GLY A 65 3.30 16.45 10.91
N LYS A 66 2.66 15.86 11.92
CA LYS A 66 3.12 15.78 13.32
C LYS A 66 3.28 14.34 13.81
N GLY A 67 2.86 13.35 13.02
CA GLY A 67 2.99 11.93 13.32
C GLY A 67 1.95 11.36 14.27
N ASN A 68 0.88 12.09 14.60
CA ASN A 68 -0.10 11.72 15.64
C ASN A 68 -1.40 11.12 15.07
N GLY A 69 -1.40 10.73 13.79
CA GLY A 69 -2.57 10.21 13.10
C GLY A 69 -3.52 11.29 12.57
N GLU A 70 -3.15 12.57 12.64
CA GLU A 70 -3.98 13.65 12.12
C GLU A 70 -4.08 13.60 10.59
N PRO A 71 -5.21 14.04 9.99
CA PRO A 71 -5.36 14.06 8.56
C PRO A 71 -4.39 15.06 7.93
N VAL A 72 -3.68 14.61 6.90
CA VAL A 72 -2.74 15.42 6.12
C VAL A 72 -3.00 15.24 4.64
N SER A 73 -2.62 16.25 3.87
CA SER A 73 -2.70 16.16 2.43
C SER A 73 -1.54 16.87 1.75
N VAL A 74 -1.01 16.21 0.73
CA VAL A 74 0.06 16.71 -0.10
C VAL A 74 -0.42 16.76 -1.55
N LYS A 75 0.14 17.67 -2.33
CA LYS A 75 0.00 17.63 -3.79
C LYS A 75 1.25 16.97 -4.34
N ILE A 76 1.10 16.07 -5.29
CA ILE A 76 2.20 15.51 -6.07
C ILE A 76 2.11 15.99 -7.50
N GLU A 77 3.27 16.24 -8.10
CA GLU A 77 3.39 16.76 -9.46
C GLU A 77 4.46 15.98 -10.21
N GLY A 78 4.17 15.63 -11.46
CA GLY A 78 5.12 14.93 -12.32
C GLY A 78 4.59 14.90 -13.75
N ASP A 79 5.49 15.08 -14.72
CA ASP A 79 5.16 14.97 -16.15
C ASP A 79 3.97 15.86 -16.61
N GLY A 80 3.87 17.07 -16.05
CA GLY A 80 2.75 17.99 -16.33
C GLY A 80 1.41 17.60 -15.70
N LYS A 81 1.35 16.50 -14.95
CA LYS A 81 0.20 16.07 -14.17
C LYS A 81 0.34 16.49 -12.71
N SER A 82 -0.80 16.58 -12.02
CA SER A 82 -0.81 16.73 -10.57
C SER A 82 -1.98 15.98 -9.94
N ALA A 83 -1.78 15.52 -8.72
CA ALA A 83 -2.82 14.86 -7.93
C ALA A 83 -2.70 15.25 -6.46
N LYS A 84 -3.82 15.24 -5.74
CA LYS A 84 -3.84 15.42 -4.29
C LYS A 84 -3.86 14.06 -3.63
N VAL A 85 -2.93 13.82 -2.71
CA VAL A 85 -2.88 12.62 -1.89
C VAL A 85 -3.33 13.00 -0.49
N GLN A 86 -4.29 12.25 0.05
CA GLN A 86 -4.84 12.45 1.39
C GLN A 86 -4.57 11.19 2.20
N GLY A 87 -4.26 11.38 3.48
CA GLY A 87 -3.96 10.29 4.38
C GLY A 87 -3.85 10.79 5.80
N VAL A 88 -3.15 10.03 6.63
CA VAL A 88 -2.87 10.37 8.03
C VAL A 88 -1.38 10.50 8.25
N SER A 89 -0.97 11.44 9.08
CA SER A 89 0.44 11.58 9.45
C SER A 89 0.82 10.53 10.47
N LYS A 90 1.95 9.85 10.27
CA LYS A 90 2.53 8.92 11.25
C LYS A 90 4.03 9.17 11.38
N THR A 91 4.61 8.75 12.49
CA THR A 91 6.07 8.63 12.59
C THR A 91 6.58 7.60 11.58
N THR A 92 7.75 7.85 11.03
CA THR A 92 8.37 6.95 10.07
C THR A 92 8.85 5.66 10.76
N PRO A 93 9.02 4.55 10.01
CA PRO A 93 9.73 3.37 10.48
C PRO A 93 11.14 3.63 11.03
N ASP A 94 11.85 4.66 10.55
CA ASP A 94 13.22 4.98 10.98
C ASP A 94 13.24 6.11 12.04
N VAL A 95 12.11 6.37 12.72
CA VAL A 95 11.93 7.49 13.65
C VAL A 95 12.98 7.55 14.77
N GLU A 96 13.49 6.40 15.21
CA GLU A 96 14.52 6.35 16.26
C GLU A 96 15.83 7.03 15.84
N MET A 97 16.09 7.11 14.53
CA MET A 97 17.29 7.73 13.95
C MET A 97 17.03 9.18 13.53
N THR A 98 15.84 9.47 12.98
CA THR A 98 15.59 10.72 12.25
C THR A 98 14.56 11.65 12.91
N GLY A 99 13.68 11.10 13.74
CA GLY A 99 12.48 11.80 14.20
C GLY A 99 11.46 12.10 13.09
N GLY A 100 11.55 11.45 11.92
CA GLY A 100 10.74 11.76 10.74
C GLY A 100 9.25 11.46 10.88
N THR A 101 8.46 12.13 10.04
CA THR A 101 7.01 11.90 9.91
C THR A 101 6.62 11.82 8.44
N GLU A 102 5.61 11.02 8.13
CA GLU A 102 5.19 10.73 6.77
C GLU A 102 3.66 10.66 6.65
N LEU A 103 3.15 10.94 5.46
CA LEU A 103 1.76 10.67 5.11
C LEU A 103 1.62 9.18 4.81
N VAL A 104 0.66 8.50 5.45
CA VAL A 104 0.30 7.11 5.19
C VAL A 104 -1.10 7.04 4.58
N THR A 105 -1.26 6.31 3.49
CA THR A 105 -2.54 6.12 2.79
C THR A 105 -2.55 4.86 1.93
N ASP A 106 -3.71 4.52 1.39
CA ASP A 106 -3.90 3.48 0.39
C ASP A 106 -4.43 4.10 -0.90
N LEU A 107 -3.84 3.75 -2.04
CA LEU A 107 -4.24 4.25 -3.35
C LEU A 107 -4.65 3.09 -4.27
N PRO A 108 -5.70 3.24 -5.09
CA PRO A 108 -5.90 2.39 -6.24
C PRO A 108 -4.69 2.47 -7.18
N LEU A 109 -4.25 1.34 -7.73
CA LEU A 109 -3.08 1.27 -8.61
C LEU A 109 -3.28 2.04 -9.92
N ASP A 110 -4.52 2.22 -10.35
CA ASP A 110 -4.93 2.98 -11.54
C ASP A 110 -5.26 4.46 -11.23
N SER A 111 -5.10 4.90 -9.98
CA SER A 111 -5.36 6.29 -9.61
C SER A 111 -4.34 7.24 -10.25
N PRO A 112 -4.74 8.51 -10.52
CA PRO A 112 -3.80 9.52 -11.00
C PRO A 112 -2.58 9.71 -10.09
N ALA A 113 -2.77 9.50 -8.77
CA ALA A 113 -1.69 9.62 -7.81
C ALA A 113 -0.67 8.48 -7.95
N ALA A 114 -1.13 7.23 -8.08
CA ALA A 114 -0.26 6.08 -8.34
C ALA A 114 0.46 6.22 -9.69
N GLU A 115 -0.23 6.72 -10.72
CA GLU A 115 0.39 6.98 -12.02
C GLU A 115 1.56 7.96 -11.92
N ILE A 116 1.39 9.06 -11.18
CA ILE A 116 2.45 10.06 -10.97
C ILE A 116 3.61 9.46 -10.17
N LEU A 117 3.33 8.86 -9.01
CA LEU A 117 4.34 8.31 -8.09
C LEU A 117 5.18 7.21 -8.74
N PHE A 118 4.60 6.37 -9.57
CA PHE A 118 5.30 5.25 -10.19
C PHE A 118 5.59 5.47 -11.68
N SER A 119 5.53 6.73 -12.14
CA SER A 119 5.84 7.11 -13.52
C SER A 119 7.30 6.85 -13.90
N GLY A 120 8.19 6.76 -12.91
CA GLY A 120 9.63 6.67 -13.15
C GLY A 120 10.24 7.98 -13.65
N LYS A 121 9.56 9.10 -13.45
CA LYS A 121 10.02 10.45 -13.79
C LYS A 121 10.25 11.24 -12.52
N VAL A 122 10.79 12.45 -12.66
CA VAL A 122 10.89 13.40 -11.53
C VAL A 122 9.51 13.65 -10.96
N VAL A 123 9.36 13.43 -9.66
CA VAL A 123 8.15 13.75 -8.92
C VAL A 123 8.49 14.80 -7.87
N LYS A 124 7.65 15.82 -7.81
CA LYS A 124 7.68 16.84 -6.76
C LYS A 124 6.51 16.65 -5.83
N ILE A 125 6.71 17.03 -4.59
CA ILE A 125 5.68 17.10 -3.57
C ILE A 125 5.54 18.54 -3.10
N VAL A 126 4.30 19.00 -2.94
CA VAL A 126 3.95 20.23 -2.25
C VAL A 126 3.31 19.86 -0.93
N THR A 127 4.00 20.21 0.15
CA THR A 127 3.60 19.94 1.53
C THR A 127 2.47 20.89 1.98
N PRO A 128 1.79 20.60 3.12
CA PRO A 128 0.70 21.47 3.60
C PRO A 128 1.10 22.93 3.80
N ASP A 129 2.36 23.19 4.17
CA ASP A 129 2.96 24.53 4.33
C ASP A 129 3.39 25.17 2.99
N GLN A 130 2.95 24.62 1.85
CA GLN A 130 3.20 25.10 0.49
C GLN A 130 4.67 25.07 0.06
N LYS A 131 5.53 24.34 0.77
CA LYS A 131 6.90 24.10 0.30
C LYS A 131 6.92 23.01 -0.75
N THR A 132 7.74 23.21 -1.78
CA THR A 132 7.93 22.23 -2.84
C THR A 132 9.25 21.50 -2.62
N HIS A 133 9.19 20.18 -2.61
CA HIS A 133 10.35 19.30 -2.49
C HIS A 133 10.39 18.35 -3.69
N THR A 134 11.59 18.01 -4.15
CA THR A 134 11.75 16.90 -5.10
C THR A 134 11.70 15.61 -4.30
N LEU A 135 10.75 14.73 -4.62
CA LEU A 135 10.53 13.47 -3.92
C LEU A 135 11.48 12.37 -4.43
N PHE A 136 11.72 12.33 -5.75
CA PHE A 136 12.75 11.52 -6.38
C PHE A 136 13.00 12.01 -7.82
N ASP A 137 14.18 11.67 -8.34
CA ASP A 137 14.61 12.00 -9.70
C ASP A 137 14.19 10.96 -10.74
N ALA A 138 14.49 11.25 -12.02
CA ALA A 138 14.11 10.42 -13.16
C ALA A 138 14.86 9.07 -13.25
N ASP A 139 15.86 8.84 -12.41
CA ASP A 139 16.65 7.60 -12.43
C ASP A 139 15.92 6.42 -11.76
N SER A 140 14.75 6.68 -11.17
CA SER A 140 13.83 5.69 -10.60
C SER A 140 13.08 4.83 -11.64
N SER A 141 13.21 5.12 -12.95
CA SER A 141 12.37 4.52 -14.00
C SER A 141 12.43 2.99 -14.09
N GLY A 142 13.58 2.37 -13.83
CA GLY A 142 13.72 0.92 -13.84
C GLY A 142 13.01 0.25 -12.66
N ALA A 143 13.19 0.79 -11.46
CA ALA A 143 12.59 0.27 -10.23
C ALA A 143 11.06 0.43 -10.23
N ALA A 144 10.56 1.60 -10.61
CA ALA A 144 9.13 1.88 -10.70
C ALA A 144 8.44 0.95 -11.73
N LYS A 145 9.03 0.75 -12.91
CA LYS A 145 8.52 -0.21 -13.91
C LYS A 145 8.49 -1.63 -13.37
N LYS A 146 9.55 -2.08 -12.70
CA LYS A 146 9.62 -3.42 -12.11
C LYS A 146 8.54 -3.61 -11.05
N PHE A 147 8.38 -2.63 -10.16
CA PHE A 147 7.35 -2.62 -9.12
C PHE A 147 5.94 -2.71 -9.72
N LEU A 148 5.60 -1.83 -10.67
CA LEU A 148 4.29 -1.86 -11.33
C LEU A 148 4.02 -3.15 -12.10
N LYS A 149 5.05 -3.76 -12.72
CA LYS A 149 4.90 -5.07 -13.36
C LYS A 149 4.54 -6.13 -12.32
N GLN A 150 5.30 -6.20 -11.23
CA GLN A 150 5.05 -7.18 -10.16
C GLN A 150 3.69 -6.97 -9.46
N CYS A 151 3.23 -5.72 -9.36
CA CYS A 151 1.90 -5.37 -8.84
C CYS A 151 0.74 -5.94 -9.68
N LYS A 152 0.91 -6.05 -11.00
CA LYS A 152 -0.17 -6.39 -11.93
C LYS A 152 -0.23 -7.89 -12.27
N GLY A 153 0.79 -8.66 -11.90
CA GLY A 153 0.97 -10.06 -12.29
C GLY A 153 1.59 -10.20 -13.67
#